data_AF-A0A6V7QM79-F1
#
_entry.id   AF-A0A6V7QM79-F1
#
_cell.length_a   1.000
_cell.length_b   1.000
_cell.length_c   1.000
_cell.angle_alpha   90.00
_cell.angle_beta   90.00
_cell.angle_gamma   90.00
#
_symmetry.space_group_name_H-M   'P 1'
#
loop_
_entity.id
_entity.type
_entity.pdbx_description
1 polymer ?
#
loop_
_entity_poly.entity_id
_entity_poly.type
_entity_poly.pdbx_seq_one_letter_code
_entity_poly.pdbx_strand_id
1 'polypeptide(L)'
;MINEFEMTDMGHMAYYLGIEVSQKDEVSFISQKKYAGEILEKFQMADCKPVVTPIEIGLKLNKKGDGKLVNPIYFKQLVGSLRYLTATRSDITYGVGLISRYMEKPTQMHLQAAKRILR
;
A
#
# COMPACT_ATOMS: atom_id res chain seq x y z
N MET A 1 11.08 2.06 -44.94
CA MET A 1 10.98 2.47 -43.53
C MET A 1 9.50 2.47 -43.20
N ILE A 2 9.03 1.61 -42.29
CA ILE A 2 7.62 1.63 -41.87
C ILE A 2 7.54 2.74 -40.82
N ASN A 3 6.86 3.84 -41.17
CA ASN A 3 6.79 5.04 -40.34
C ASN A 3 5.59 5.06 -39.38
N GLU A 4 4.73 4.04 -39.44
CA GLU A 4 3.48 3.99 -38.69
C GLU A 4 3.22 2.58 -38.17
N PHE A 5 2.73 2.49 -36.94
CA PHE A 5 2.40 1.24 -36.26
C PHE A 5 0.89 1.11 -36.16
N GLU A 6 0.35 -0.03 -36.60
CA GLU A 6 -1.07 -0.30 -36.47
C GLU A 6 -1.43 -0.51 -34.99
N MET A 7 -2.39 0.27 -34.48
CA MET A 7 -2.89 0.18 -33.11
C MET A 7 -4.40 0.10 -33.08
N THR A 8 -4.93 -0.72 -32.17
CA THR A 8 -6.36 -0.89 -31.95
C THR A 8 -6.79 -0.10 -30.71
N ASP A 9 -7.81 0.73 -30.87
CA ASP A 9 -8.47 1.38 -29.73
C ASP A 9 -9.39 0.36 -29.03
N MET A 10 -9.12 0.11 -27.74
CA MET A 10 -9.92 -0.80 -26.91
C MET A 10 -11.05 -0.06 -26.16
N GLY A 11 -11.25 1.22 -26.43
CA GLY A 11 -12.23 2.08 -25.76
C GLY A 11 -11.77 2.53 -24.38
N HIS A 12 -12.74 2.86 -23.52
CA HIS A 12 -12.48 3.41 -22.20
C HIS A 12 -11.73 2.42 -21.29
N MET A 13 -10.68 2.93 -20.65
CA MET A 13 -9.84 2.15 -19.75
C MET A 13 -10.57 1.91 -18.42
N ALA A 14 -10.78 0.65 -18.06
CA ALA A 14 -11.36 0.26 -16.77
C ALA A 14 -10.30 -0.02 -15.68
N TYR A 15 -9.09 -0.44 -16.08
CA TYR A 15 -8.00 -0.74 -15.17
C TYR A 15 -6.65 -0.32 -15.76
N TYR A 16 -5.79 0.24 -14.90
CA TYR A 16 -4.39 0.52 -15.22
C TYR A 16 -3.49 0.03 -14.08
N LEU A 17 -2.63 -0.96 -14.36
CA LEU A 17 -1.71 -1.55 -13.38
C LEU A 17 -2.38 -2.09 -12.09
N GLY A 18 -3.69 -2.32 -12.07
CA GLY A 18 -4.45 -2.72 -10.88
C GLY A 18 -5.16 -1.56 -10.16
N ILE A 19 -5.06 -0.35 -10.71
CA ILE A 19 -5.88 0.80 -10.33
C ILE A 19 -7.15 0.79 -11.16
N GLU A 20 -8.30 0.89 -10.50
CA GLU A 20 -9.61 1.03 -11.12
C GLU A 20 -9.76 2.43 -11.68
N VAL A 21 -10.22 2.54 -12.93
CA VAL A 21 -10.48 3.80 -13.61
C VAL A 21 -11.95 3.82 -14.01
N SER A 22 -12.66 4.86 -13.60
CA SER A 22 -14.04 5.13 -13.99
C SER A 22 -14.10 6.45 -14.73
N GLN A 23 -14.32 6.38 -16.03
CA GLN A 23 -14.43 7.54 -16.91
C GLN A 23 -15.91 7.85 -17.12
N LYS A 24 -16.32 9.07 -16.75
CA LYS A 24 -17.60 9.69 -17.10
C LYS A 24 -17.31 10.90 -17.98
N ASP A 25 -18.33 11.40 -18.68
CA ASP A 25 -18.22 12.41 -19.76
C ASP A 25 -17.09 13.44 -19.57
N GLU A 26 -17.06 14.15 -18.44
CA GLU A 26 -16.04 15.18 -18.16
C GLU A 26 -15.08 14.84 -17.02
N VAL A 27 -15.21 13.68 -16.37
CA VAL A 27 -14.45 13.36 -15.15
C VAL A 27 -13.95 11.92 -15.17
N SER A 28 -12.65 11.77 -14.90
CA SER A 28 -12.03 10.47 -14.62
C SER A 28 -11.81 10.30 -13.12
N PHE A 29 -12.33 9.21 -12.57
CA PHE A 29 -12.14 8.80 -11.18
C PHE A 29 -11.19 7.61 -11.12
N ILE A 30 -10.32 7.63 -10.11
CA ILE A 30 -9.30 6.61 -9.89
C ILE A 30 -9.52 6.02 -8.49
N SER A 31 -9.51 4.68 -8.40
CA SER A 31 -9.75 3.95 -7.16
C SER A 31 -8.82 2.74 -7.04
N GLN A 32 -8.45 2.38 -5.82
CA GLN A 32 -7.76 1.12 -5.51
C GLN A 32 -8.56 0.32 -4.47
N LYS A 33 -9.90 0.42 -4.49
CA LYS A 33 -10.77 -0.21 -3.49
C LYS A 33 -10.60 -1.73 -3.46
N LYS A 34 -10.61 -2.40 -4.62
CA LYS A 34 -10.38 -3.85 -4.70
C LYS A 34 -9.00 -4.22 -4.16
N TYR A 35 -7.97 -3.49 -4.56
CA TYR A 35 -6.61 -3.74 -4.10
C TYR A 35 -6.44 -3.55 -2.58
N ALA A 36 -7.10 -2.54 -2.00
CA ALA A 36 -7.12 -2.34 -0.55
C ALA A 36 -7.75 -3.55 0.16
N GLY A 37 -8.88 -4.07 -0.35
CA GLY A 37 -9.51 -5.29 0.17
C GLY A 37 -8.61 -6.52 0.08
N GLU A 38 -7.98 -6.74 -1.08
CA GLU A 38 -7.04 -7.85 -1.30
C GLU A 38 -5.85 -7.82 -0.32
N ILE A 39 -5.33 -6.64 0.00
CA ILE A 39 -4.26 -6.47 0.99
C ILE A 39 -4.76 -6.84 2.39
N LEU A 40 -5.96 -6.38 2.78
CA LEU A 40 -6.52 -6.70 4.09
C LEU A 40 -6.68 -8.21 4.27
N GLU A 41 -7.20 -8.91 3.27
CA GLU A 41 -7.31 -10.37 3.27
C GLU A 41 -5.94 -11.04 3.34
N LYS A 42 -5.02 -10.65 2.46
CA LYS A 42 -3.67 -11.22 2.37
C LYS A 42 -2.90 -11.17 3.69
N PHE A 43 -3.09 -10.11 4.48
CA PHE A 43 -2.40 -9.92 5.76
C PHE A 43 -3.28 -10.21 6.98
N GLN A 44 -4.46 -10.82 6.79
CA GLN A 44 -5.40 -11.22 7.84
C GLN A 44 -5.84 -10.03 8.71
N MET A 45 -6.24 -8.94 8.05
CA MET A 45 -6.64 -7.67 8.67
C MET A 45 -8.07 -7.25 8.28
N ALA A 46 -8.81 -8.06 7.50
CA ALA A 46 -10.16 -7.74 7.04
C ALA A 46 -11.14 -7.44 8.18
N ASP A 47 -11.09 -8.22 9.26
CA ASP A 47 -11.95 -8.05 10.44
C ASP A 47 -11.34 -7.11 11.51
N CYS A 48 -10.25 -6.41 11.19
CA CYS A 48 -9.59 -5.56 12.16
C CYS A 48 -10.39 -4.28 12.43
N LYS A 49 -10.45 -3.87 13.71
CA LYS A 49 -11.14 -2.62 14.07
C LYS A 49 -10.44 -1.41 13.45
N PRO A 50 -11.17 -0.51 12.80
CA PRO A 50 -10.56 0.62 12.12
C PRO A 50 -9.93 1.61 13.11
N VAL A 51 -8.96 2.39 12.64
CA VAL A 51 -8.35 3.49 13.41
C VAL A 51 -8.38 4.79 12.63
N VAL A 52 -8.58 5.90 13.34
CA VAL A 52 -8.64 7.23 12.70
C VAL A 52 -7.26 7.68 12.21
N THR A 53 -6.18 7.28 12.88
CA THR A 53 -4.82 7.69 12.53
C THR A 53 -3.97 6.53 12.01
N PRO A 54 -3.38 6.64 10.80
CA PRO A 54 -2.51 5.60 10.22
C PRO A 54 -1.29 5.28 11.09
N ILE A 55 -0.82 6.27 11.85
CA ILE A 55 0.34 6.17 12.75
C ILE A 55 -0.06 6.68 14.14
N GLU A 56 0.58 6.12 15.15
CA GLU A 56 0.46 6.56 16.54
C GLU A 56 1.25 7.87 16.76
N ILE A 57 0.64 8.83 17.45
CA ILE A 57 1.26 10.12 17.72
C ILE A 57 2.48 9.91 18.63
N GLY A 58 3.63 10.45 18.24
CA GLY A 58 4.87 10.31 19.01
C GLY A 58 5.56 8.95 18.91
N LEU A 59 5.14 8.08 17.98
CA LEU A 59 5.76 6.77 17.75
C LEU A 59 7.26 6.89 17.48
N LYS A 60 8.08 6.28 18.33
CA LYS A 60 9.54 6.18 18.16
C LYS A 60 9.91 4.76 17.77
N LEU A 61 10.31 4.56 16.51
CA LEU A 61 10.81 3.29 16.00
C LEU A 61 12.34 3.27 16.09
N ASN A 62 12.90 2.23 16.72
CA ASN A 62 14.35 2.14 16.96
C ASN A 62 14.99 1.10 16.03
N LYS A 63 16.08 1.48 15.35
CA LYS A 63 16.87 0.55 14.52
C LYS A 63 17.64 -0.48 15.36
N LYS A 64 18.06 -0.08 16.56
CA LYS A 64 18.85 -0.89 17.50
C LYS A 64 17.98 -1.64 18.51
N GLY A 65 16.78 -2.06 18.12
CA GLY A 65 15.82 -2.62 19.07
C GLY A 65 16.10 -4.07 19.40
N ASP A 66 16.21 -4.37 20.70
CA ASP A 66 16.31 -5.70 21.33
C ASP A 66 15.03 -6.55 21.15
N GLY A 67 14.17 -6.17 20.20
CA GLY A 67 12.88 -6.80 19.95
C GLY A 67 13.02 -8.06 19.10
N LYS A 68 12.05 -8.96 19.24
CA LYS A 68 11.96 -10.17 18.43
C LYS A 68 11.96 -9.81 16.94
N LEU A 69 12.91 -10.39 16.20
CA LEU A 69 13.00 -10.25 14.75
C LEU A 69 11.78 -10.87 14.09
N VAL A 70 11.35 -10.25 12.99
CA VAL A 70 10.25 -10.72 12.14
C VAL A 70 10.82 -11.18 10.80
N ASN A 71 10.12 -12.08 10.13
CA ASN A 71 10.48 -12.50 8.78
C ASN A 71 10.57 -11.26 7.84
N PRO A 72 11.77 -10.93 7.30
CA PRO A 72 11.96 -9.75 6.48
C PRO A 72 11.22 -9.83 5.14
N ILE A 73 11.00 -11.02 4.59
CA ILE A 73 10.25 -11.20 3.34
C ILE A 73 8.79 -10.80 3.55
N TYR A 74 8.17 -11.31 4.62
CA TYR A 74 6.79 -10.96 4.97
C TYR A 74 6.62 -9.46 5.18
N PHE A 75 7.56 -8.84 5.92
CA PHE A 75 7.53 -7.40 6.17
C PHE A 75 7.71 -6.58 4.88
N LYS A 76 8.65 -6.95 4.01
CA LYS A 76 8.86 -6.29 2.71
C LYS A 76 7.65 -6.40 1.80
N GLN A 77 6.99 -7.57 1.77
CA GLN A 77 5.75 -7.76 1.01
C GLN A 77 4.65 -6.82 1.50
N LEU A 78 4.48 -6.69 2.82
CA LEU A 78 3.50 -5.78 3.43
C LEU A 78 3.81 -4.31 3.13
N VAL A 79 5.06 -3.89 3.31
CA VAL A 79 5.50 -2.52 2.99
C VAL A 79 5.33 -2.20 1.50
N GLY A 80 5.66 -3.16 0.61
CA GLY A 80 5.50 -3.01 -0.83
C GLY A 80 4.03 -2.85 -1.23
N SER A 81 3.14 -3.67 -0.67
CA SER A 81 1.70 -3.57 -0.86
C SER A 81 1.16 -2.21 -0.41
N LEU A 82 1.55 -1.74 0.78
CA LEU A 82 1.16 -0.43 1.29
C LEU A 82 1.70 0.72 0.43
N ARG A 83 2.92 0.59 -0.11
CA ARG A 83 3.50 1.58 -1.02
C ARG A 83 2.73 1.71 -2.33
N TYR A 84 2.12 0.63 -2.82
CA TYR A 84 1.29 0.74 -4.02
C TYR A 84 -0.05 1.46 -3.73
N LEU A 85 -0.60 1.30 -2.53
CA LEU A 85 -1.81 2.02 -2.10
C LEU A 85 -1.61 3.54 -1.96
N THR A 86 -0.39 4.02 -1.76
CA THR A 86 -0.15 5.48 -1.64
C THR A 86 -0.49 6.26 -2.90
N ALA A 87 -0.66 5.58 -4.04
CA ALA A 87 -1.11 6.19 -5.29
C ALA A 87 -2.51 6.83 -5.17
N THR A 88 -3.40 6.25 -4.36
CA THR A 88 -4.76 6.79 -4.11
C THR A 88 -5.02 7.14 -2.64
N ARG A 89 -4.16 6.68 -1.71
CA ARG A 89 -4.24 6.96 -0.27
C ARG A 89 -3.04 7.77 0.20
N SER A 90 -3.06 9.08 -0.03
CA SER A 90 -1.94 9.96 0.35
C SER A 90 -1.77 10.08 1.87
N ASP A 91 -2.83 9.90 2.65
CA ASP A 91 -2.88 9.97 4.12
C ASP A 91 -1.94 8.98 4.82
N ILE A 92 -1.70 7.80 4.22
CA ILE A 92 -0.81 6.78 4.79
C ILE A 92 0.66 6.95 4.39
N THR A 93 0.98 7.85 3.45
CA THR A 93 2.32 7.96 2.83
C THR A 93 3.43 8.16 3.84
N TYR A 94 3.21 9.02 4.84
CA TYR A 94 4.18 9.25 5.92
C TYR A 94 4.48 7.96 6.69
N GLY A 95 3.43 7.23 7.09
CA GLY A 95 3.57 5.98 7.84
C GLY A 95 4.32 4.92 7.04
N VAL A 96 3.97 4.76 5.77
CA VAL A 96 4.66 3.83 4.85
C VAL A 96 6.13 4.21 4.69
N GLY A 97 6.44 5.50 4.52
CA GLY A 97 7.81 6.00 4.46
C GLY A 97 8.60 5.71 5.73
N LEU A 98 7.99 5.87 6.90
CA LEU A 98 8.61 5.61 8.19
C LEU A 98 8.97 4.12 8.36
N ILE A 99 8.02 3.20 8.17
CA ILE A 99 8.26 1.75 8.35
C ILE A 99 9.25 1.17 7.33
N SER A 100 9.37 1.79 6.15
CA SER A 100 10.26 1.34 5.08
C SER A 100 11.75 1.39 5.47
N ARG A 101 12.10 2.20 6.47
CA ARG A 101 13.48 2.34 6.96
C ARG A 101 14.02 1.08 7.66
N TYR A 102 13.14 0.12 7.95
CA TYR A 102 13.43 -1.07 8.77
C TYR A 102 13.27 -2.39 7.99
N MET A 103 13.20 -2.34 6.66
CA MET A 103 12.98 -3.52 5.81
C MET A 103 14.11 -4.56 5.84
N GLU A 104 15.33 -4.16 6.20
CA GLU A 104 16.48 -5.08 6.28
C GLU A 104 16.37 -6.02 7.49
N LYS A 105 16.09 -5.46 8.67
CA LYS A 105 16.00 -6.17 9.96
C LYS A 105 14.76 -5.71 10.74
N PRO A 106 13.56 -6.11 10.32
CA PRO A 106 12.33 -5.70 10.99
C PRO A 106 12.16 -6.44 12.32
N THR A 107 11.51 -5.76 13.27
CA THR A 107 11.19 -6.30 14.60
C THR A 107 9.68 -6.33 14.77
N GLN A 108 9.19 -6.95 15.84
CA GLN A 108 7.76 -6.99 16.15
C GLN A 108 7.13 -5.59 16.25
N MET A 109 7.87 -4.61 16.77
CA MET A 109 7.43 -3.22 16.84
C MET A 109 7.23 -2.60 15.45
N HIS A 110 8.17 -2.87 14.52
CA HIS A 110 8.04 -2.43 13.13
C HIS A 110 6.82 -3.07 12.46
N LEU A 111 6.61 -4.37 12.68
CA LEU A 111 5.45 -5.08 12.14
C LEU A 111 4.12 -4.55 12.70
N GLN A 112 4.05 -4.24 14.00
CA GLN A 112 2.85 -3.66 14.61
C GLN A 112 2.53 -2.29 14.04
N ALA A 113 3.54 -1.43 13.87
CA ALA A 113 3.35 -0.13 13.21
C ALA A 113 2.83 -0.29 11.78
N ALA A 114 3.34 -1.29 11.04
CA ALA A 114 2.91 -1.55 9.67
C ALA A 114 1.49 -2.13 9.60
N LYS A 115 1.12 -3.04 10.53
CA LYS A 115 -0.26 -3.53 10.66
C LYS A 115 -1.23 -2.44 11.09
N ARG A 116 -0.79 -1.44 11.86
CA ARG A 116 -1.64 -0.29 12.20
C ARG A 116 -2.09 0.49 10.96
N ILE A 117 -1.23 0.64 9.95
CA ILE A 117 -1.58 1.34 8.69
C ILE A 117 -2.68 0.60 7.92
N LEU A 118 -2.80 -0.72 8.10
CA LEU A 118 -3.88 -1.53 7.52
C LEU A 118 -5.21 -1.42 8.27
N ARG A 119 -5.24 -0.70 9.39
CA ARG A 119 -6.45 -0.45 10.17
C ARG A 119 -7.07 0.88 9.77
#